data_AF-A0A7J7FVZ3-F1
#
_entry.id   AF-A0A7J7FVZ3-F1
#
_cell.length_a   1.000
_cell.length_b   1.000
_cell.length_c   1.000
_cell.angle_alpha   90.00
_cell.angle_beta   90.00
_cell.angle_gamma   90.00
#
_symmetry.space_group_name_H-M   'P 1'
#
loop_
_entity.id
_entity.type
_entity.pdbx_description
1 polymer ?
#
loop_
_entity_poly.entity_id
_entity_poly.type
_entity_poly.pdbx_seq_one_letter_code
_entity_poly.pdbx_strand_id
1 'polypeptide(L)'
;MLYIDRFDGSGDPMVHIRLFLDVLKPMGLTKPQKLSLYGRTLSGVAATWYAKLGDKVKQNWEELAEAFVDQYSYNTQVEMTIQELEATHQNPTEPFVEFVTRWRAKAAQMTDRRPSERDQVQMMVRNLEHDML
;
A
#
# COMPACT_ATOMS: atom_id res chain seq x y z
N MET A 1 4.12 23.59 3.50
CA MET A 1 3.23 22.98 4.50
C MET A 1 3.51 21.48 4.46
N LEU A 2 3.93 20.88 5.57
CA LEU A 2 4.15 19.44 5.61
C LEU A 2 2.77 18.77 5.67
N TYR A 3 2.45 18.05 4.60
CA TYR A 3 1.14 17.47 4.39
C TYR A 3 1.27 15.95 4.50
N ILE A 4 0.51 15.36 5.41
CA ILE A 4 0.35 13.92 5.54
C ILE A 4 -1.07 13.65 5.09
N ASP A 5 -1.24 12.84 4.03
CA ASP A 5 -2.55 12.38 3.61
C ASP A 5 -3.27 11.69 4.76
N ARG A 6 -4.57 11.97 4.90
CA ARG A 6 -5.35 11.33 5.95
C ARG A 6 -5.65 9.89 5.56
N PHE A 7 -5.35 8.95 6.45
CA PHE A 7 -5.72 7.56 6.28
C PHE A 7 -7.21 7.39 6.54
N ASP A 8 -7.96 6.99 5.53
CA ASP A 8 -9.41 6.80 5.59
C ASP A 8 -9.83 5.37 5.98
N GLY A 9 -8.91 4.42 5.83
CA GLY A 9 -9.14 3.00 6.07
C GLY A 9 -8.89 2.09 4.87
N SER A 10 -8.38 2.58 3.74
CA SER A 10 -8.09 1.73 2.55
C SER A 10 -6.63 1.66 2.13
N GLY A 11 -5.75 2.48 2.71
CA GLY A 11 -4.32 2.49 2.38
C GLY A 11 -3.52 1.42 3.14
N ASP A 12 -2.24 1.30 2.78
CA ASP A 12 -1.29 0.46 3.51
C ASP A 12 -0.95 1.10 4.88
N PRO A 13 -1.20 0.41 6.01
CA PRO A 13 -0.99 0.99 7.33
C PRO A 13 0.49 1.22 7.65
N MET A 14 1.39 0.38 7.15
CA MET A 14 2.83 0.50 7.36
C MET A 14 3.39 1.71 6.62
N VAL A 15 2.93 1.93 5.39
CA VAL A 15 3.29 3.13 4.61
C VAL A 15 2.83 4.40 5.34
N HIS A 16 1.60 4.41 5.86
CA HIS A 16 1.07 5.56 6.60
C HIS A 16 1.89 5.89 7.85
N ILE A 17 2.21 4.89 8.68
CA ILE A 17 3.06 5.07 9.86
C ILE A 17 4.43 5.62 9.48
N ARG A 18 5.05 5.08 8.43
CA ARG A 18 6.37 5.51 7.98
C ARG A 18 6.37 6.96 7.50
N LEU A 19 5.42 7.33 6.65
CA LEU A 19 5.26 8.72 6.18
C LEU A 19 5.03 9.67 7.35
N PHE A 20 4.18 9.29 8.31
CA PHE A 20 3.95 10.05 9.52
C PHE A 20 5.24 10.31 10.30
N LEU A 21 6.06 9.27 10.53
CA LEU A 21 7.32 9.39 11.25
C LEU A 21 8.36 10.21 10.47
N ASP A 22 8.46 10.01 9.16
CA ASP A 22 9.41 10.71 8.28
C ASP A 22 9.12 12.20 8.21
N VAL A 23 7.85 12.60 8.13
CA VAL A 23 7.44 14.02 8.14
C VAL A 23 7.75 14.69 9.49
N LEU A 24 7.61 13.96 10.60
CA LEU A 24 7.85 14.51 11.94
C LEU A 24 9.32 14.45 12.38
N LYS A 25 10.15 13.62 11.73
CA LYS A 25 11.57 13.44 12.09
C LYS A 25 12.36 14.77 12.11
N PRO A 26 12.27 15.66 11.10
CA PRO A 26 12.98 16.93 11.10
C PRO A 26 12.52 17.91 12.19
N MET A 27 11.33 17.71 12.74
CA MET A 27 10.74 18.59 13.76
C MET A 27 11.19 18.26 15.19
N GLY A 28 11.85 17.12 15.41
CA GLY A 28 12.31 16.71 16.74
C GLY A 28 11.19 16.47 17.75
N LEU A 29 9.99 16.07 17.30
CA LEU A 29 8.83 15.90 18.18
C LEU A 29 9.03 14.75 19.19
N THR A 30 8.57 14.99 20.41
CA THR A 30 8.50 14.00 21.49
C THR A 30 7.42 12.96 21.24
N LYS A 31 7.47 11.81 21.95
CA LYS A 31 6.45 10.76 21.87
C LYS A 31 5.02 11.28 22.14
N PRO A 32 4.76 12.07 23.21
CA PRO A 32 3.42 12.61 23.47
C PRO A 32 2.92 13.54 22.35
N GLN A 33 3.80 14.33 21.75
CA GLN A 33 3.43 15.20 20.63
C GLN A 33 3.03 14.38 19.40
N LYS A 34 3.77 13.31 19.07
CA LYS A 34 3.40 12.37 18.00
C LYS A 34 2.03 11.76 18.25
N LEU A 35 1.78 11.25 19.45
CA LEU A 35 0.49 10.69 19.83
C LEU A 35 -0.67 11.70 19.64
N SER A 36 -0.47 12.94 20.08
CA SER A 36 -1.48 14.00 19.93
C SER A 36 -1.81 14.38 18.48
N LEU A 37 -0.86 14.15 17.57
CA LEU A 37 -1.01 14.45 16.15
C LEU A 37 -1.56 13.28 15.36
N TYR A 38 -1.28 12.04 15.78
CA TYR A 38 -1.62 10.85 15.00
C TYR A 38 -3.12 10.73 14.72
N GLY A 39 -3.99 10.96 15.71
CA GLY A 39 -5.44 10.95 15.49
C GLY A 39 -5.92 11.96 14.43
N ARG A 40 -5.16 13.03 14.17
CA ARG A 40 -5.48 14.05 13.15
C ARG A 40 -5.14 13.58 11.74
N THR A 41 -4.29 12.58 11.58
CA THR A 41 -3.96 11.97 10.29
C THR A 41 -4.91 10.85 9.90
N LEU A 42 -5.98 10.64 10.67
CA LEU A 42 -7.01 9.64 10.37
C LEU A 42 -8.30 10.31 9.93
N SER A 43 -9.06 9.66 9.06
CA SER A 43 -10.38 10.10 8.58
C SER A 43 -11.34 8.92 8.45
N GLY A 44 -12.62 9.18 8.17
CA GLY A 44 -13.60 8.14 7.88
C GLY A 44 -13.67 7.02 8.94
N VAL A 45 -13.56 5.78 8.47
CA VAL A 45 -13.64 4.60 9.35
C VAL A 45 -12.42 4.48 10.26
N ALA A 46 -11.25 4.96 9.84
CA ALA A 46 -10.05 4.99 10.68
C ALA A 46 -10.14 5.96 11.85
N ALA A 47 -10.73 7.14 11.65
CA ALA A 47 -11.00 8.06 12.75
C ALA A 47 -12.01 7.45 13.75
N THR A 48 -13.03 6.74 13.25
CA THR A 48 -14.03 6.06 14.08
C THR A 48 -13.40 4.91 14.90
N TRP A 49 -12.52 4.12 14.29
CA TRP A 49 -11.75 3.09 14.99
C TRP A 49 -10.89 3.69 16.09
N TYR A 50 -10.11 4.74 15.77
CA TYR A 50 -9.23 5.39 16.73
C TYR A 50 -10.01 5.95 17.93
N ALA A 51 -11.19 6.53 17.71
CA ALA A 51 -12.04 7.04 18.78
C ALA A 51 -12.42 5.94 19.79
N LYS A 52 -12.63 4.70 19.33
CA LYS A 52 -13.01 3.53 20.16
C LYS A 52 -11.86 2.91 20.95
N LEU A 53 -10.60 3.24 20.64
CA LEU A 53 -9.46 2.72 21.41
C LEU A 53 -9.48 3.24 22.85
N GLY A 54 -9.05 2.38 23.77
CA GLY A 54 -8.87 2.76 25.17
C GLY A 54 -7.73 3.76 25.36
N ASP A 55 -7.83 4.60 26.40
CA ASP A 55 -6.86 5.67 26.65
C ASP A 55 -5.43 5.17 26.87
N LYS A 56 -5.27 3.99 27.50
CA LYS A 56 -3.96 3.35 27.67
C LYS A 56 -3.24 3.16 26.34
N VAL A 57 -3.94 2.62 25.34
CA VAL A 57 -3.38 2.38 24.00
C VAL A 57 -3.06 3.71 23.33
N LYS A 58 -3.95 4.70 23.43
CA LYS A 58 -3.73 6.05 22.85
C LYS A 58 -2.56 6.82 23.48
N GLN A 59 -2.11 6.43 24.66
CA GLN A 59 -1.00 7.08 25.38
C GLN A 59 0.36 6.41 25.16
N ASN A 60 0.39 5.25 24.49
CA ASN A 60 1.61 4.52 24.17
C ASN A 60 1.75 4.42 22.64
N TRP A 61 2.80 5.03 22.09
CA TRP A 61 3.00 5.06 20.63
C TRP A 61 3.19 3.65 20.07
N GLU A 62 3.94 2.81 20.77
CA GLU A 62 4.21 1.45 20.35
C GLU A 62 2.92 0.61 20.32
N GLU A 63 2.12 0.63 21.39
CA GLU A 63 0.82 -0.08 21.44
C GLU A 63 -0.17 0.46 20.39
N LEU A 64 -0.20 1.78 20.17
CA LEU A 64 -1.07 2.38 19.17
C LEU A 64 -0.68 1.98 17.74
N ALA A 65 0.62 2.00 17.43
CA ALA A 65 1.13 1.64 16.11
C ALA A 65 0.86 0.17 15.80
N GLU A 66 1.09 -0.72 16.77
CA GLU A 66 0.79 -2.15 16.65
C GLU A 66 -0.71 -2.37 16.42
N ALA A 67 -1.58 -1.80 17.26
CA ALA A 67 -3.03 -1.93 17.12
C ALA A 67 -3.54 -1.38 15.78
N PHE A 68 -2.93 -0.32 15.24
CA PHE A 68 -3.29 0.23 13.94
C PHE A 68 -2.92 -0.73 12.79
N VAL A 69 -1.71 -1.28 12.81
CA VAL A 69 -1.26 -2.24 11.80
C VAL A 69 -2.13 -3.49 11.85
N ASP A 70 -2.42 -4.01 13.04
CA ASP A 70 -3.28 -5.19 13.20
C ASP A 70 -4.70 -4.94 12.66
N GLN A 71 -5.29 -3.79 13.01
CA GLN A 71 -6.64 -3.42 12.56
C GLN A 71 -6.77 -3.35 11.03
N TYR A 72 -5.73 -2.86 10.35
CA TYR A 72 -5.71 -2.62 8.91
C TYR A 72 -4.79 -3.58 8.17
N SER A 73 -4.43 -4.70 8.79
CA SER A 73 -3.48 -5.68 8.24
C SER A 73 -3.90 -6.22 6.88
N TYR A 74 -5.21 -6.36 6.63
CA TYR A 74 -5.77 -6.74 5.32
C TYR A 74 -5.55 -5.70 4.21
N ASN A 75 -5.28 -4.44 4.57
CA ASN A 75 -4.99 -3.39 3.60
C ASN A 75 -3.49 -3.28 3.29
N THR A 76 -2.65 -4.00 4.02
CA THR A 76 -1.23 -4.12 3.67
C THR A 76 -1.20 -4.54 2.21
N GLN A 77 -0.50 -3.77 1.36
CA GLN A 77 -0.45 -4.14 -0.04
C GLN A 77 0.20 -5.52 -0.12
N VAL A 78 -0.56 -6.50 -0.59
CA VAL A 78 0.03 -7.76 -1.02
C VAL A 78 0.93 -7.40 -2.17
N GLU A 79 2.24 -7.48 -1.96
CA GLU A 79 3.20 -7.23 -3.02
C GLU A 79 2.83 -8.13 -4.20
N MET A 80 2.68 -7.54 -5.39
CA MET A 80 2.45 -8.30 -6.62
C MET A 80 3.58 -9.30 -6.77
N THR A 81 3.27 -10.58 -6.77
CA THR A 81 4.29 -11.62 -6.93
C THR A 81 4.61 -11.86 -8.41
N ILE A 82 5.77 -12.47 -8.67
CA ILE A 82 6.12 -12.92 -10.03
C ILE A 82 5.05 -13.90 -10.55
N GLN A 83 4.54 -14.79 -9.70
CA GLN A 83 3.53 -15.78 -10.07
C GLN A 83 2.19 -15.13 -10.47
N GLU A 84 1.74 -14.10 -9.74
CA GLU A 84 0.51 -13.37 -10.09
C GLU A 84 0.67 -12.52 -11.35
N LEU A 85 1.88 -11.98 -11.57
CA LEU A 85 2.21 -11.27 -12.79
C LEU A 85 2.25 -12.22 -14.00
N GLU A 86 2.84 -13.40 -13.85
CA GLU A 86 2.84 -14.48 -14.85
C GLU A 86 1.43 -15.00 -15.12
N ALA A 87 0.54 -15.08 -14.12
CA ALA A 87 -0.86 -15.46 -14.31
C ALA A 87 -1.72 -14.38 -14.97
N THR A 88 -1.17 -13.21 -15.29
CA THR A 88 -1.91 -12.13 -15.97
C THR A 88 -1.89 -12.37 -17.48
N HIS A 89 -2.81 -13.20 -17.96
CA HIS A 89 -3.02 -13.46 -19.38
C HIS A 89 -3.88 -12.37 -20.05
N GLN A 90 -3.67 -12.17 -21.36
CA GLN A 90 -4.60 -11.44 -22.22
C GLN A 90 -5.91 -12.22 -22.26
N ASN A 91 -7.05 -11.52 -22.18
CA ASN A 91 -8.35 -12.18 -22.36
C ASN A 91 -8.70 -12.30 -23.86
N PRO A 92 -9.56 -13.26 -24.28
CA PRO A 92 -9.86 -13.50 -25.70
C PRO A 92 -10.43 -12.29 -26.45
N THR A 93 -11.12 -11.40 -25.73
CA THR A 93 -11.76 -10.20 -26.28
C THR A 93 -11.03 -8.91 -25.93
N GLU A 94 -9.92 -8.98 -25.20
CA GLU A 94 -9.17 -7.82 -24.75
C GLU A 94 -8.18 -7.37 -25.83
N PRO A 95 -8.24 -6.10 -26.30
CA PRO A 95 -7.24 -5.56 -27.19
C PRO A 95 -5.84 -5.61 -26.57
N PHE A 96 -4.83 -5.90 -27.40
CA PHE A 96 -3.44 -6.00 -26.95
C PHE A 96 -2.97 -4.79 -26.12
N VAL A 97 -3.33 -3.57 -26.54
CA VAL A 97 -2.93 -2.34 -25.83
C VAL A 97 -3.52 -2.26 -24.41
N GLU A 98 -4.76 -2.73 -24.23
CA GLU A 98 -5.41 -2.78 -22.92
C GLU A 98 -4.74 -3.84 -22.03
N PHE A 99 -4.44 -5.00 -22.61
CA PHE A 99 -3.66 -6.05 -21.93
C PHE A 99 -2.30 -5.52 -21.45
N VAL A 100 -1.51 -4.90 -22.35
CA VAL A 100 -0.20 -4.33 -22.00
C VAL A 100 -0.31 -3.28 -20.89
N THR A 101 -1.33 -2.43 -20.97
CA THR A 101 -1.55 -1.39 -19.96
C THR A 101 -1.85 -2.00 -18.60
N ARG A 102 -2.77 -2.99 -18.55
CA ARG A 102 -3.12 -3.72 -17.33
C ARG A 102 -1.94 -4.51 -16.75
N TRP A 103 -1.19 -5.20 -17.61
CA TRP A 103 -0.01 -5.96 -17.20
C TRP A 103 1.07 -5.05 -16.61
N ARG A 104 1.37 -3.91 -17.27
CA ARG A 104 2.33 -2.92 -16.75
C ARG A 104 1.88 -2.28 -15.45
N ALA A 105 0.58 -2.01 -15.29
CA ALA A 105 0.03 -1.49 -14.05
C ALA A 105 0.23 -2.48 -12.88
N LYS A 106 0.09 -3.78 -13.13
CA LYS A 106 0.42 -4.82 -12.13
C LYS A 106 1.93 -4.90 -11.86
N ALA A 107 2.76 -4.90 -12.89
CA ALA A 107 4.21 -4.93 -12.73
C ALA A 107 4.75 -3.72 -11.94
N ALA A 108 4.09 -2.56 -12.05
CA ALA A 108 4.43 -1.35 -11.28
C ALA A 108 4.11 -1.46 -9.78
N GLN A 109 3.24 -2.39 -9.38
CA GLN A 109 2.94 -2.69 -7.97
C GLN A 109 4.00 -3.58 -7.32
N MET A 110 4.96 -4.13 -8.10
CA MET A 110 6.09 -4.87 -7.56
C MET A 110 7.11 -3.91 -6.94
N THR A 111 7.13 -3.84 -5.61
CA THR A 111 8.06 -3.02 -4.82
C THR A 111 9.40 -3.69 -4.56
N ASP A 112 9.46 -5.02 -4.61
CA ASP A 112 10.69 -5.83 -4.56
C ASP A 112 10.72 -6.84 -5.74
N ARG A 113 11.92 -7.30 -6.11
CA ARG A 113 12.16 -8.37 -7.11
C ARG A 113 11.49 -8.18 -8.47
N ARG A 114 11.30 -6.93 -8.91
CA ARG A 114 10.77 -6.63 -10.24
C ARG A 114 11.66 -7.28 -11.33
N PRO A 115 11.09 -8.06 -12.28
CA PRO A 115 11.86 -8.70 -13.34
C PRO A 115 12.59 -7.70 -14.23
N SER A 116 13.69 -8.10 -14.87
CA SER A 116 14.39 -7.25 -15.83
C SER A 116 13.48 -6.92 -17.03
N GLU A 117 13.78 -5.87 -17.80
CA GLU A 117 13.01 -5.56 -19.02
C GLU A 117 12.92 -6.76 -19.97
N ARG A 118 14.03 -7.49 -20.12
CA ARG A 118 14.09 -8.72 -20.93
C ARG A 118 13.12 -9.79 -20.42
N ASP A 119 13.07 -10.00 -19.11
CA ASP A 119 12.17 -11.00 -18.51
C ASP A 119 10.71 -10.56 -18.59
N GLN A 120 10.44 -9.27 -18.40
CA GLN A 120 9.09 -8.69 -18.56
C GLN A 120 8.56 -8.92 -19.98
N VAL A 121 9.39 -8.71 -21.01
CA VAL A 121 9.03 -9.00 -22.40
C VAL A 121 8.73 -10.48 -22.60
N GLN A 122 9.56 -11.37 -22.05
CA GLN A 122 9.33 -12.82 -22.16
C GLN A 122 8.04 -13.26 -21.48
N MET A 123 7.75 -12.74 -20.28
CA MET A 123 6.51 -13.00 -19.56
C MET A 123 5.30 -12.50 -20.36
N MET A 124 5.34 -11.27 -20.86
CA MET A 124 4.25 -10.73 -21.68
C MET A 124 3.97 -11.58 -22.91
N VAL A 125 5.01 -12.04 -23.62
CA VAL A 125 4.85 -12.90 -24.81
C VAL A 125 4.19 -14.24 -24.45
N ARG A 126 4.55 -14.86 -23.32
CA ARG A 126 3.91 -16.09 -22.83
C ARG A 126 2.45 -15.90 -22.43
N ASN A 127 2.08 -14.66 -22.09
CA ASN A 127 0.77 -14.31 -21.59
C ASN A 127 -0.20 -13.81 -22.67
N LEU A 128 0.25 -13.71 -23.92
CA LEU A 128 -0.61 -13.36 -25.05
C LEU A 128 -1.59 -14.49 -25.35
N GLU A 129 -2.77 -14.12 -25.84
CA GLU A 129 -3.71 -15.06 -26.43
C GLU A 129 -3.06 -15.75 -27.62
N HIS A 130 -3.10 -17.09 -27.65
CA HIS A 130 -2.42 -17.89 -28.66
C HIS A 130 -3.03 -17.76 -30.07
N ASP A 131 -4.22 -17.15 -30.19
CA ASP A 131 -4.95 -17.01 -31.45
C ASP A 131 -4.60 -15.75 -32.27
N MET A 132 -3.57 -14.98 -31.87
CA MET A 132 -3.10 -13.79 -32.61
C MET A 132 -1.71 -13.94 -33.28
N LEU A 133 -1.21 -15.18 -33.44
CA LEU A 133 -0.04 -15.53 -34.26
C LEU A 133 -0.43 -16.48 -35.39
#